data_AF-A0A3Q0GT72-F1
#
_entry.id   AF-A0A3Q0GT72-F1
#
_cell.length_a   1.000
_cell.length_b   1.000
_cell.length_c   1.000
_cell.angle_alpha   90.00
_cell.angle_beta   90.00
_cell.angle_gamma   90.00
#
_symmetry.space_group_name_H-M   'P 1'
#
loop_
_entity.id
_entity.type
_entity.pdbx_description
1 polymer ?
#
loop_
_entity_poly.entity_id
_entity_poly.type
_entity_poly.pdbx_seq_one_letter_code
_entity_poly.pdbx_strand_id
1 'polypeptide(L)'
;MIPLNDELPDTPIWNQYLEYQRNVSNGNGQPSWFQSPWLYVECYMYRRIHEALIHNPPIDDFDPFMEAKIQSFFESQQAIIAVCTYLQELLKNIEDLNENQLKEEFFKLLQVSLWGNRCDLSISAGEDNSQKSSLLQSLNDFKSFILVDDMENLWSLLLNSKKRTTTKESITRVDMILDNAGFELITDLVLANFLSSSKLATEVHFHGKCIPWFVSDTTKHDFNWTLKQLQSANHMWMSRCGMNWEGNLKKGVWVYHDHMFWTLPHEFSSMAQVAPDLYAELQKSSVIIFKGDLNYRKLTGDRKWEFTVPFHQALNKFHPAPLCSIRTLKAEIQVGLKPGQGEQLATSESEWMINGKYGIIQFDASV
;
A
#
# COMPACT_ATOMS: atom_id res chain seq x y z
N MET A 1 1.28 14.67 -25.26
CA MET A 1 0.57 15.01 -24.01
C MET A 1 0.37 16.51 -23.96
N ILE A 2 -0.78 16.97 -23.44
CA ILE A 2 -1.16 18.39 -23.41
C ILE A 2 -1.26 18.91 -21.98
N PRO A 3 -1.11 20.23 -21.74
CA PRO A 3 -1.33 20.82 -20.43
C PRO A 3 -2.73 20.52 -19.90
N LEU A 4 -2.86 20.38 -18.59
CA LEU A 4 -4.13 20.38 -17.89
C LEU A 4 -4.70 21.80 -17.85
N ASN A 5 -6.04 21.92 -17.87
CA ASN A 5 -6.74 23.19 -17.95
C ASN A 5 -7.92 23.35 -16.96
N ASP A 6 -8.09 22.43 -16.01
CA ASP A 6 -9.01 22.61 -14.88
C ASP A 6 -8.45 23.54 -13.79
N GLU A 7 -9.28 23.87 -12.79
CA GLU A 7 -8.94 24.79 -11.69
C GLU A 7 -8.50 24.08 -10.40
N LEU A 8 -8.15 22.79 -10.45
CA LEU A 8 -7.72 22.07 -9.25
C LEU A 8 -6.33 22.54 -8.76
N PRO A 9 -6.06 22.49 -7.43
CA PRO A 9 -4.80 22.97 -6.86
C PRO A 9 -3.52 22.30 -7.41
N ASP A 10 -3.64 21.07 -7.92
CA ASP A 10 -2.51 20.30 -8.45
C ASP A 10 -2.19 20.61 -9.93
N THR A 11 -3.09 21.27 -10.67
CA THR A 11 -2.94 21.57 -12.10
C THR A 11 -1.65 22.33 -12.42
N PRO A 12 -1.28 23.39 -11.69
CA PRO A 12 0.00 24.07 -11.91
C PRO A 12 1.21 23.14 -11.74
N ILE A 13 1.18 22.23 -10.75
CA ILE A 13 2.28 21.30 -10.45
C ILE A 13 2.41 20.25 -11.57
N TRP A 14 1.28 19.74 -12.07
CA TRP A 14 1.25 18.84 -13.22
C TRP A 14 1.80 19.48 -14.50
N ASN A 15 1.43 20.73 -14.75
CA ASN A 15 1.90 21.48 -15.92
C ASN A 15 3.41 21.79 -15.82
N GLN A 16 3.92 22.12 -14.63
CA GLN A 16 5.35 22.22 -14.38
C GLN A 16 6.07 20.89 -14.63
N TYR A 17 5.50 19.77 -14.21
CA TYR A 17 6.10 18.45 -14.47
C TYR A 17 6.10 18.09 -15.97
N LEU A 18 5.04 18.45 -16.72
CA LEU A 18 5.00 18.29 -18.17
C LEU A 18 6.11 19.12 -18.86
N GLU A 19 6.36 20.34 -18.40
CA GLU A 19 7.48 21.17 -18.89
C GLU A 19 8.83 20.56 -18.58
N TYR A 20 9.02 20.03 -17.36
CA TYR A 20 10.20 19.26 -17.01
C TYR A 20 10.40 18.06 -17.95
N GLN A 21 9.36 17.28 -18.23
CA GLN A 21 9.44 16.13 -19.15
C GLN A 21 9.80 16.54 -20.59
N ARG A 22 9.32 17.70 -21.06
CA ARG A 22 9.71 18.28 -22.36
C ARG A 22 11.21 18.59 -22.40
N ASN A 23 11.77 19.09 -21.31
CA ASN A 23 13.19 19.48 -21.24
C ASN A 23 14.12 18.27 -21.13
N VAL A 24 13.73 17.22 -20.39
CA VAL A 24 14.55 16.00 -20.21
C VAL A 24 14.70 15.20 -21.51
N SER A 25 13.75 15.32 -22.44
CA SER A 25 13.75 14.57 -23.70
C SER A 25 14.75 15.09 -24.76
N ASN A 26 15.65 16.04 -24.40
CA ASN A 26 16.75 16.56 -25.23
C ASN A 26 16.34 16.90 -26.70
N GLY A 27 15.14 17.45 -26.90
CA GLY A 27 14.70 17.94 -28.21
C GLY A 27 14.25 16.89 -29.24
N ASN A 28 14.21 15.59 -28.90
CA ASN A 28 13.86 14.54 -29.85
C ASN A 28 12.34 14.29 -30.02
N GLY A 29 11.49 15.02 -29.28
CA GLY A 29 10.03 14.95 -29.40
C GLY A 29 9.29 15.56 -28.22
N GLN A 30 8.01 15.91 -28.42
CA GLN A 30 7.11 16.27 -27.33
C GLN A 30 6.75 15.01 -26.51
N PRO A 31 6.54 15.12 -25.17
CA PRO A 31 6.07 14.00 -24.35
C PRO A 31 4.87 13.29 -24.98
N SER A 32 4.96 11.98 -25.10
CA SER A 32 3.98 11.16 -25.84
C SER A 32 3.76 9.83 -25.14
N TRP A 33 2.61 9.21 -25.41
CA TRP A 33 2.15 7.99 -24.74
C TRP A 33 3.15 6.82 -24.80
N PHE A 34 3.95 6.72 -25.87
CA PHE A 34 4.87 5.59 -26.11
C PHE A 34 6.34 5.93 -25.92
N GLN A 35 6.69 7.18 -25.58
CA GLN A 35 8.08 7.61 -25.41
C GLN A 35 8.37 8.18 -24.02
N SER A 36 7.35 8.68 -23.33
CA SER A 36 7.50 9.19 -21.97
C SER A 36 7.66 8.06 -20.95
N PRO A 37 8.24 8.34 -19.76
CA PRO A 37 8.36 7.35 -18.69
C PRO A 37 7.01 6.73 -18.34
N TRP A 38 6.98 5.40 -18.16
CA TRP A 38 5.74 4.65 -17.93
C TRP A 38 4.96 5.15 -16.71
N LEU A 39 5.66 5.37 -15.57
CA LEU A 39 5.07 6.00 -14.39
C LEU A 39 4.35 7.32 -14.72
N TYR A 40 4.96 8.21 -15.51
CA TYR A 40 4.34 9.48 -15.88
C TYR A 40 3.11 9.25 -16.77
N VAL A 41 3.23 8.36 -17.76
CA VAL A 41 2.15 8.04 -18.71
C VAL A 41 0.89 7.57 -17.98
N GLU A 42 1.02 6.62 -17.06
CA GLU A 42 -0.13 6.08 -16.32
C GLU A 42 -0.72 7.12 -15.37
N CYS A 43 0.12 7.82 -14.60
CA CYS A 43 -0.34 8.87 -13.70
C CYS A 43 -1.10 9.95 -14.47
N TYR A 44 -0.56 10.40 -15.62
CA TYR A 44 -1.19 11.40 -16.48
C TYR A 44 -2.53 10.92 -17.02
N MET A 45 -2.65 9.64 -17.38
CA MET A 45 -3.91 9.06 -17.84
C MET A 45 -5.02 9.19 -16.78
N TYR A 46 -4.77 8.79 -15.54
CA TYR A 46 -5.76 8.92 -14.46
C TYR A 46 -6.09 10.37 -14.13
N ARG A 47 -5.09 11.27 -14.16
CA ARG A 47 -5.34 12.69 -13.95
C ARG A 47 -6.18 13.32 -15.06
N ARG A 48 -6.05 12.85 -16.31
CA ARG A 48 -6.89 13.27 -17.44
C ARG A 48 -8.32 12.71 -17.37
N ILE A 49 -8.50 11.49 -16.86
CA ILE A 49 -9.85 10.96 -16.54
C ILE A 49 -10.52 11.88 -15.50
N HIS A 50 -9.79 12.22 -14.43
CA HIS A 50 -10.32 13.08 -13.39
C HIS A 50 -10.62 14.51 -13.90
N GLU A 51 -9.73 15.11 -14.70
CA GLU A 51 -9.98 16.39 -15.37
C GLU A 51 -11.27 16.37 -16.21
N ALA A 52 -11.53 15.27 -16.92
CA ALA A 52 -12.75 15.14 -17.70
C ALA A 52 -14.01 15.17 -16.83
N LEU A 53 -13.97 14.59 -15.62
CA LEU A 53 -15.10 14.63 -14.69
C LEU A 53 -15.31 16.05 -14.14
N ILE A 54 -14.24 16.72 -13.72
CA ILE A 54 -14.29 18.10 -13.19
C ILE A 54 -14.92 19.08 -14.19
N HIS A 55 -14.68 18.90 -15.48
CA HIS A 55 -15.29 19.75 -16.52
C HIS A 55 -16.77 19.47 -16.79
N ASN A 56 -17.37 18.44 -16.19
CA ASN A 56 -18.73 18.00 -16.48
C ASN A 56 -19.64 17.99 -15.23
N PRO A 57 -19.90 19.14 -14.58
CA PRO A 57 -20.94 19.20 -13.56
C PRO A 57 -22.32 18.84 -14.15
N PRO A 58 -23.19 18.12 -13.41
CA PRO A 58 -23.11 17.86 -11.97
C PRO A 58 -22.46 16.51 -11.59
N ILE A 59 -21.65 15.90 -12.45
CA ILE A 59 -20.98 14.60 -12.18
C ILE A 59 -19.49 14.78 -11.87
N ASP A 60 -19.08 15.97 -11.44
CA ASP A 60 -17.71 16.35 -11.12
C ASP A 60 -17.16 15.67 -9.85
N ASP A 61 -18.02 15.08 -9.03
CA ASP A 61 -17.67 14.26 -7.86
C ASP A 61 -17.79 12.74 -8.10
N PHE A 62 -18.14 12.32 -9.33
CA PHE A 62 -18.34 10.91 -9.64
C PHE A 62 -17.02 10.13 -9.64
N ASP A 63 -16.99 9.00 -8.95
CA ASP A 63 -15.88 8.06 -9.03
C ASP A 63 -16.20 6.94 -10.04
N PRO A 64 -15.54 6.93 -11.22
CA PRO A 64 -15.83 5.97 -12.29
C PRO A 64 -15.41 4.54 -11.95
N PHE A 65 -14.66 4.34 -10.86
CA PHE A 65 -14.17 3.04 -10.43
C PHE A 65 -14.86 2.53 -9.16
N MET A 66 -15.75 3.33 -8.56
CA MET A 66 -16.46 2.97 -7.33
C MET A 66 -17.22 1.65 -7.46
N GLU A 67 -17.90 1.41 -8.58
CA GLU A 67 -18.65 0.17 -8.80
C GLU A 67 -17.74 -1.07 -8.68
N ALA A 68 -16.59 -1.06 -9.35
CA ALA A 68 -15.63 -2.16 -9.30
C ALA A 68 -15.06 -2.37 -7.89
N LYS A 69 -14.76 -1.28 -7.15
CA LYS A 69 -14.28 -1.35 -5.76
C LYS A 69 -15.31 -1.94 -4.81
N ILE A 70 -16.58 -1.54 -4.96
CA ILE A 70 -17.71 -2.08 -4.18
C ILE A 70 -17.93 -3.55 -4.52
N GLN A 71 -17.89 -3.91 -5.80
CA GLN A 71 -18.07 -5.30 -6.25
C GLN A 71 -16.98 -6.20 -5.66
N SER A 72 -15.70 -5.82 -5.74
CA SER A 72 -14.60 -6.56 -5.11
C SER A 72 -14.87 -6.79 -3.61
N PHE A 73 -15.26 -5.77 -2.85
CA PHE A 73 -15.60 -5.94 -1.42
C PHE A 73 -16.72 -6.98 -1.17
N PHE A 74 -17.74 -7.03 -2.03
CA PHE A 74 -18.82 -8.00 -1.89
C PHE A 74 -18.45 -9.42 -2.36
N GLU A 75 -17.54 -9.54 -3.33
CA GLU A 75 -17.02 -10.84 -3.77
C GLU A 75 -16.13 -11.49 -2.70
N SER A 76 -15.37 -10.69 -1.93
CA SER A 76 -14.49 -11.20 -0.87
C SER A 76 -15.16 -11.39 0.50
N GLN A 77 -16.50 -11.34 0.62
CA GLN A 77 -17.20 -11.39 1.93
C GLN A 77 -16.76 -12.56 2.82
N GLN A 78 -16.58 -13.76 2.26
CA GLN A 78 -16.14 -14.92 3.04
C GLN A 78 -14.71 -14.76 3.56
N ALA A 79 -13.82 -14.19 2.75
CA ALA A 79 -12.46 -13.88 3.18
C ALA A 79 -12.45 -12.79 4.26
N ILE A 80 -13.27 -11.75 4.12
CA ILE A 80 -13.45 -10.66 5.11
C ILE A 80 -13.95 -11.23 6.43
N ILE A 81 -14.97 -12.11 6.40
CA ILE A 81 -15.49 -12.81 7.57
C ILE A 81 -14.36 -13.60 8.25
N ALA A 82 -13.59 -14.37 7.48
CA ALA A 82 -12.53 -15.20 8.02
C ALA A 82 -11.44 -14.36 8.73
N VAL A 83 -10.94 -13.29 8.10
CA VAL A 83 -9.88 -12.46 8.70
C VAL A 83 -10.40 -11.63 9.88
N CYS A 84 -11.64 -11.14 9.84
CA CYS A 84 -12.24 -10.45 10.98
C CYS A 84 -12.47 -11.40 12.16
N THR A 85 -12.94 -12.61 11.91
CA THR A 85 -13.13 -13.65 12.94
C THR A 85 -11.78 -14.00 13.58
N TYR A 86 -10.79 -14.27 12.74
CA TYR A 86 -9.42 -14.56 13.18
C TYR A 86 -8.85 -13.46 14.08
N LEU A 87 -8.94 -12.21 13.64
CA LEU A 87 -8.49 -11.07 14.42
C LEU A 87 -9.20 -11.02 15.78
N GLN A 88 -10.54 -11.12 15.81
CA GLN A 88 -11.29 -11.01 17.06
C GLN A 88 -10.98 -12.16 18.03
N GLU A 89 -10.70 -13.37 17.53
CA GLU A 89 -10.26 -14.49 18.36
C GLU A 89 -8.85 -14.25 18.92
N LEU A 90 -7.91 -13.81 18.07
CA LEU A 90 -6.56 -13.43 18.47
C LEU A 90 -6.57 -12.35 19.57
N LEU A 91 -7.41 -11.32 19.41
CA LEU A 91 -7.51 -10.21 20.34
C LEU A 91 -8.02 -10.60 21.74
N LYS A 92 -8.74 -11.71 21.89
CA LYS A 92 -9.22 -12.17 23.21
C LYS A 92 -8.07 -12.55 24.14
N ASN A 93 -6.99 -13.09 23.59
CA ASN A 93 -5.87 -13.64 24.34
C ASN A 93 -4.55 -12.90 24.05
N ILE A 94 -4.60 -11.72 23.42
CA ILE A 94 -3.40 -10.99 22.97
C ILE A 94 -2.47 -10.61 24.11
N GLU A 95 -3.01 -10.40 25.32
CA GLU A 95 -2.24 -10.09 26.52
C GLU A 95 -1.51 -11.32 27.10
N ASP A 96 -1.98 -12.52 26.79
CA ASP A 96 -1.39 -13.79 27.24
C ASP A 96 -0.28 -14.31 26.31
N LEU A 97 -0.12 -13.69 25.13
CA LEU A 97 0.90 -14.10 24.16
C LEU A 97 2.29 -13.69 24.63
N ASN A 98 3.22 -14.66 24.61
CA ASN A 98 4.63 -14.35 24.76
C ASN A 98 5.21 -13.67 23.51
N GLU A 99 6.43 -13.16 23.61
CA GLU A 99 7.09 -12.41 22.53
C GLU A 99 7.20 -13.22 21.21
N ASN A 100 7.48 -14.52 21.28
CA ASN A 100 7.59 -15.37 20.10
C ASN A 100 6.23 -15.63 19.46
N GLN A 101 5.19 -15.92 20.26
CA GLN A 101 3.83 -16.09 19.74
C GLN A 101 3.32 -14.80 19.10
N LEU A 102 3.59 -13.65 19.72
CA LEU A 102 3.23 -12.35 19.15
C LEU A 102 3.97 -12.08 17.83
N LYS A 103 5.23 -12.50 17.72
CA LYS A 103 6.00 -12.43 16.48
C LYS A 103 5.39 -13.29 15.36
N GLU A 104 5.01 -14.53 15.67
CA GLU A 104 4.37 -15.43 14.72
C GLU A 104 3.06 -14.84 14.17
N GLU A 105 2.24 -14.25 15.05
CA GLU A 105 1.00 -13.57 14.66
C GLU A 105 1.27 -12.31 13.83
N PHE A 106 2.31 -11.54 14.17
CA PHE A 106 2.74 -10.40 13.37
C PHE A 106 3.14 -10.81 11.95
N PHE A 107 3.99 -11.84 11.80
CA PHE A 107 4.42 -12.34 10.49
C PHE A 107 3.27 -12.89 9.66
N LYS A 108 2.32 -13.56 10.32
CA LYS A 108 1.11 -14.07 9.68
C LYS A 108 0.28 -12.93 9.10
N LEU A 109 0.01 -11.89 9.88
CA LEU A 109 -0.80 -10.75 9.43
C LEU A 109 -0.08 -9.87 8.39
N LEU A 110 1.25 -9.75 8.43
CA LEU A 110 2.04 -9.14 7.35
C LEU A 110 1.85 -9.89 6.03
N GLN A 111 1.92 -11.22 6.05
CA GLN A 111 1.71 -12.03 4.85
C GLN A 111 0.26 -11.96 4.36
N VAL A 112 -0.73 -11.85 5.25
CA VAL A 112 -2.12 -11.58 4.85
C VAL A 112 -2.26 -10.21 4.17
N SER A 113 -1.57 -9.17 4.68
CA SER A 113 -1.51 -7.85 4.04
C SER A 113 -0.80 -7.88 2.68
N LEU A 114 0.26 -8.69 2.52
CA LEU A 114 0.97 -8.91 1.26
C LEU A 114 0.09 -9.57 0.19
N TRP A 115 -0.58 -10.67 0.56
CA TRP A 115 -1.31 -11.51 -0.39
C TRP A 115 -2.77 -11.12 -0.59
N GLY A 116 -3.25 -10.05 0.05
CA GLY A 116 -4.64 -9.56 -0.07
C GLY A 116 -5.09 -9.43 -1.52
N ASN A 117 -4.25 -8.82 -2.37
CA ASN A 117 -4.53 -8.67 -3.81
C ASN A 117 -4.58 -9.98 -4.59
N ARG A 118 -3.75 -10.96 -4.23
CA ARG A 118 -3.64 -12.22 -4.98
C ARG A 118 -4.82 -13.13 -4.71
N CYS A 119 -5.25 -13.19 -3.45
CA CYS A 119 -6.31 -14.10 -3.05
C CYS A 119 -7.71 -13.61 -3.41
N ASP A 120 -7.91 -12.30 -3.57
CA ASP A 120 -9.15 -11.76 -4.15
C ASP A 120 -9.36 -12.29 -5.58
N LEU A 121 -8.30 -12.27 -6.41
CA LEU A 121 -8.33 -12.75 -7.80
C LEU A 121 -8.54 -14.27 -7.91
N SER A 122 -7.92 -15.08 -7.06
CA SER A 122 -8.15 -16.53 -7.08
C SER A 122 -9.56 -16.93 -6.62
N ILE A 123 -10.20 -16.10 -5.78
CA ILE A 123 -11.56 -16.34 -5.28
C ILE A 123 -12.60 -15.86 -6.31
N SER A 124 -12.33 -14.77 -7.04
CA SER A 124 -13.24 -14.19 -8.05
C SER A 124 -13.11 -14.80 -9.45
N ALA A 125 -11.97 -15.40 -9.82
CA ALA A 125 -11.74 -15.99 -11.14
C ALA A 125 -12.47 -17.33 -11.42
N GLY A 126 -13.28 -17.84 -10.48
CA GLY A 126 -14.11 -19.02 -10.71
C GLY A 126 -13.33 -20.31 -11.01
N GLU A 127 -12.03 -20.38 -10.68
CA GLU A 127 -11.31 -21.65 -10.71
C GLU A 127 -11.93 -22.56 -9.66
N ASP A 128 -12.58 -23.61 -10.17
CA ASP A 128 -13.33 -24.62 -9.45
C ASP A 128 -12.39 -25.54 -8.64
N ASN A 129 -11.67 -24.97 -7.68
CA ASN A 129 -10.92 -25.73 -6.69
C ASN A 129 -11.82 -25.94 -5.48
N SER A 130 -12.25 -27.19 -5.35
CA SER A 130 -13.08 -27.77 -4.27
C SER A 130 -12.44 -27.73 -2.86
N GLN A 131 -11.51 -26.81 -2.63
CA GLN A 131 -10.96 -26.42 -1.33
C GLN A 131 -10.92 -24.90 -1.26
N LYS A 132 -12.00 -24.28 -0.75
CA LYS A 132 -12.00 -22.88 -0.27
C LYS A 132 -11.12 -22.80 0.98
N SER A 133 -9.80 -22.95 0.85
CA SER A 133 -8.88 -22.69 1.94
C SER A 133 -8.87 -21.18 2.21
N SER A 134 -9.17 -20.79 3.45
CA SER A 134 -9.02 -19.39 3.85
C SER A 134 -7.58 -18.95 3.59
N LEU A 135 -7.34 -17.70 3.17
CA LEU A 135 -5.98 -17.12 3.05
C LEU A 135 -5.02 -17.54 4.16
N LEU A 136 -5.51 -17.52 5.39
CA LEU A 136 -4.78 -17.89 6.61
C LEU A 136 -4.23 -19.32 6.59
N GLN A 137 -4.90 -20.26 5.91
CA GLN A 137 -4.47 -21.66 5.77
C GLN A 137 -3.43 -21.82 4.67
N SER A 138 -3.52 -21.03 3.60
CA SER A 138 -2.64 -21.11 2.42
C SER A 138 -1.34 -20.29 2.55
N LEU A 139 -1.12 -19.55 3.65
CA LEU A 139 0.09 -18.75 3.84
C LEU A 139 1.38 -19.58 3.77
N ASN A 140 1.34 -20.82 4.28
CA ASN A 140 2.50 -21.71 4.22
C ASN A 140 2.88 -22.06 2.77
N ASP A 141 1.89 -22.21 1.89
CA ASP A 141 2.10 -22.49 0.47
C ASP A 141 2.69 -21.26 -0.24
N PHE A 142 2.38 -20.06 0.24
CA PHE A 142 2.87 -18.81 -0.34
C PHE A 142 4.24 -18.35 0.14
N LYS A 143 4.75 -18.92 1.23
CA LYS A 143 6.03 -18.52 1.82
C LYS A 143 7.19 -18.64 0.82
N SER A 144 7.17 -19.65 -0.04
CA SER A 144 8.21 -19.86 -1.07
C SER A 144 8.19 -18.82 -2.20
N PHE A 145 7.10 -18.05 -2.33
CA PHE A 145 6.98 -16.97 -3.32
C PHE A 145 7.39 -15.60 -2.78
N ILE A 146 7.85 -15.51 -1.52
CA ILE A 146 8.42 -14.28 -0.96
C ILE A 146 9.92 -14.25 -1.31
N LEU A 147 10.30 -13.35 -2.22
CA LEU A 147 11.67 -13.28 -2.76
C LEU A 147 12.65 -12.55 -1.86
N VAL A 148 12.16 -11.55 -1.13
CA VAL A 148 12.88 -10.76 -0.12
C VAL A 148 11.99 -10.73 1.12
N ASP A 149 12.52 -11.22 2.24
CA ASP A 149 11.78 -11.38 3.49
C ASP A 149 12.55 -10.70 4.64
N ASP A 150 12.27 -9.41 4.84
CA ASP A 150 12.81 -8.60 5.93
C ASP A 150 11.81 -8.44 7.09
N MET A 151 10.87 -9.38 7.26
CA MET A 151 9.89 -9.33 8.36
C MET A 151 10.54 -9.25 9.74
N GLU A 152 11.67 -9.95 9.95
CA GLU A 152 12.45 -9.92 11.20
C GLU A 152 13.00 -8.53 11.52
N ASN A 153 13.44 -7.77 10.51
CA ASN A 153 13.94 -6.41 10.69
C ASN A 153 12.81 -5.48 11.16
N LEU A 154 11.64 -5.58 10.53
CA LEU A 154 10.46 -4.82 10.91
C LEU A 154 9.97 -5.17 12.31
N TRP A 155 9.92 -6.46 12.66
CA TRP A 155 9.58 -6.92 14.00
C TRP A 155 10.55 -6.37 15.05
N SER A 156 11.86 -6.48 14.80
CA SER A 156 12.89 -6.00 15.71
C SER A 156 12.77 -4.50 15.98
N LEU A 157 12.48 -3.70 14.94
CA LEU A 157 12.26 -2.26 15.06
C LEU A 157 11.05 -1.94 15.96
N LEU A 158 9.91 -2.55 15.69
CA LEU A 158 8.66 -2.30 16.42
C LEU A 158 8.72 -2.79 17.87
N LEU A 159 9.30 -3.97 18.09
CA LEU A 159 9.50 -4.52 19.43
C LEU A 159 10.44 -3.64 20.26
N ASN A 160 11.53 -3.16 19.68
CA ASN A 160 12.44 -2.23 20.36
C ASN A 160 11.75 -0.91 20.69
N SER A 161 10.89 -0.41 19.79
CA SER A 161 10.08 0.79 20.05
C SER A 161 9.10 0.54 21.21
N LYS A 162 8.37 -0.58 21.20
CA LYS A 162 7.48 -1.01 22.29
C LYS A 162 8.20 -1.14 23.64
N LYS A 163 9.45 -1.62 23.67
CA LYS A 163 10.22 -1.71 24.92
C LYS A 163 10.60 -0.31 25.46
N ARG A 164 10.86 0.67 24.58
CA ARG A 164 11.16 2.07 24.96
C ARG A 164 9.93 2.86 25.44
N THR A 165 8.74 2.62 24.86
CA THR A 165 7.48 3.31 25.23
C THR A 165 6.98 3.00 26.64
N THR A 166 7.59 2.03 27.34
CA THR A 166 7.32 1.80 28.77
C THR A 166 7.78 2.97 29.67
N THR A 167 8.59 3.88 29.14
CA THR A 167 8.83 5.22 29.71
C THR A 167 7.79 6.18 29.15
N LYS A 168 7.02 6.86 30.03
CA LYS A 168 5.68 7.44 29.84
C LYS A 168 5.40 8.41 28.66
N GLU A 169 6.31 8.64 27.73
CA GLU A 169 6.19 9.74 26.74
C GLU A 169 6.62 9.38 25.29
N SER A 170 7.01 8.15 24.99
CA SER A 170 7.39 7.77 23.62
C SER A 170 6.16 7.31 22.81
N ILE A 171 5.96 7.95 21.66
CA ILE A 171 4.96 7.58 20.63
C ILE A 171 5.65 6.60 19.66
N THR A 172 4.98 5.49 19.34
CA THR A 172 5.36 4.62 18.21
C THR A 172 4.32 4.79 17.12
N ARG A 173 4.64 5.64 16.14
CA ARG A 173 3.78 5.96 15.00
C ARG A 173 4.11 5.06 13.81
N VAL A 174 3.10 4.40 13.25
CA VAL A 174 3.21 3.61 12.02
C VAL A 174 2.40 4.28 10.92
N ASP A 175 3.04 4.68 9.84
CA ASP A 175 2.35 5.22 8.66
C ASP A 175 2.14 4.09 7.63
N MET A 176 0.95 4.00 7.06
CA MET A 176 0.59 3.03 6.03
C MET A 176 0.16 3.78 4.78
N ILE A 177 0.99 3.72 3.73
CA ILE A 177 0.68 4.29 2.42
C ILE A 177 -0.09 3.24 1.64
N LEU A 178 -1.40 3.46 1.52
CA LEU A 178 -2.36 2.48 1.02
C LEU A 178 -2.25 2.28 -0.51
N ASP A 179 -2.63 1.09 -0.94
CA ASP A 179 -2.83 0.69 -2.34
C ASP A 179 -4.34 0.53 -2.58
N ASN A 180 -4.84 -0.70 -2.79
CA ASN A 180 -6.21 -0.93 -3.21
C ASN A 180 -7.24 -0.90 -2.08
N ALA A 181 -8.47 -0.53 -2.43
CA ALA A 181 -9.67 -0.72 -1.64
C ALA A 181 -10.08 -2.21 -1.62
N GLY A 182 -11.30 -2.51 -1.18
CA GLY A 182 -11.80 -3.88 -1.14
C GLY A 182 -11.06 -4.74 -0.12
N PHE A 183 -10.69 -5.96 -0.50
CA PHE A 183 -10.08 -6.91 0.44
C PHE A 183 -8.68 -6.50 0.91
N GLU A 184 -7.85 -5.87 0.07
CA GLU A 184 -6.52 -5.41 0.49
C GLU A 184 -6.62 -4.37 1.61
N LEU A 185 -7.51 -3.39 1.49
CA LEU A 185 -7.74 -2.43 2.56
C LEU A 185 -8.15 -3.14 3.87
N ILE A 186 -9.00 -4.18 3.80
CA ILE A 186 -9.39 -4.95 4.99
C ILE A 186 -8.18 -5.60 5.66
N THR A 187 -7.26 -6.20 4.90
CA THR A 187 -6.08 -6.84 5.48
C THR A 187 -5.13 -5.83 6.13
N ASP A 188 -5.03 -4.63 5.56
CA ASP A 188 -4.26 -3.52 6.14
C ASP A 188 -4.88 -3.00 7.44
N LEU A 189 -6.20 -2.86 7.49
CA LEU A 189 -6.92 -2.48 8.71
C LEU A 189 -6.82 -3.55 9.81
N VAL A 190 -6.83 -4.83 9.43
CA VAL A 190 -6.56 -5.95 10.36
C VAL A 190 -5.16 -5.85 10.94
N LEU A 191 -4.14 -5.62 10.10
CA LEU A 191 -2.76 -5.44 10.54
C LEU A 191 -2.63 -4.23 11.48
N ALA A 192 -3.22 -3.08 11.12
CA ALA A 192 -3.23 -1.88 11.94
C ALA A 192 -3.88 -2.11 13.31
N ASN A 193 -4.96 -2.90 13.36
CA ASN A 193 -5.62 -3.21 14.62
C ASN A 193 -4.74 -4.08 15.47
N PHE A 194 -4.11 -5.10 14.89
CA PHE A 194 -3.16 -5.94 15.61
C PHE A 194 -2.00 -5.10 16.16
N LEU A 195 -1.40 -4.21 15.36
CA LEU A 195 -0.32 -3.32 15.80
C LEU A 195 -0.73 -2.46 17.01
N SER A 196 -1.95 -1.90 16.97
CA SER A 196 -2.50 -1.08 18.05
C SER A 196 -2.77 -1.92 19.31
N SER A 197 -3.46 -3.06 19.16
CA SER A 197 -3.85 -3.91 20.29
C SER A 197 -2.66 -4.63 20.95
N SER A 198 -1.63 -4.98 20.17
CA SER A 198 -0.38 -5.56 20.67
C SER A 198 0.57 -4.53 21.30
N LYS A 199 0.23 -3.23 21.24
CA LYS A 199 1.06 -2.11 21.68
C LYS A 199 2.39 -2.01 20.90
N LEU A 200 2.45 -2.59 19.70
CA LEU A 200 3.58 -2.41 18.77
C LEU A 200 3.53 -1.02 18.12
N ALA A 201 2.32 -0.45 17.97
CA ALA A 201 2.09 0.93 17.60
C ALA A 201 1.19 1.60 18.64
N THR A 202 1.43 2.88 18.93
CA THR A 202 0.52 3.72 19.71
C THR A 202 -0.47 4.45 18.80
N GLU A 203 -0.02 4.79 17.58
CA GLU A 203 -0.80 5.49 16.57
C GLU A 203 -0.54 4.87 15.19
N VAL A 204 -1.59 4.75 14.37
CA VAL A 204 -1.49 4.29 12.98
C VAL A 204 -2.07 5.36 12.05
N HIS A 205 -1.26 5.82 11.10
CA HIS A 205 -1.60 6.88 10.16
C HIS A 205 -1.78 6.27 8.77
N PHE A 206 -2.99 6.33 8.22
CA PHE A 206 -3.28 5.85 6.87
C PHE A 206 -3.16 7.00 5.87
N HIS A 207 -2.57 6.73 4.72
CA HIS A 207 -2.47 7.68 3.61
C HIS A 207 -3.11 7.09 2.36
N GLY A 208 -4.17 7.72 1.88
CA GLY A 208 -4.82 7.33 0.62
C GLY A 208 -4.73 8.41 -0.46
N LYS A 209 -5.48 8.19 -1.54
CA LYS A 209 -5.45 9.03 -2.74
C LYS A 209 -6.51 10.12 -2.66
N CYS A 210 -6.19 11.32 -3.17
CA CYS A 210 -7.12 12.46 -3.19
C CYS A 210 -8.18 12.36 -4.28
N ILE A 211 -7.93 11.57 -5.32
CA ILE A 211 -8.80 11.41 -6.50
C ILE A 211 -8.92 9.93 -6.85
N PRO A 212 -9.94 9.50 -7.63
CA PRO A 212 -9.99 8.16 -8.19
C PRO A 212 -8.70 7.85 -8.96
N TRP A 213 -8.01 6.79 -8.56
CA TRP A 213 -6.62 6.55 -8.96
C TRP A 213 -6.38 5.06 -9.19
N PHE A 214 -5.68 4.71 -10.27
CA PHE A 214 -5.27 3.33 -10.57
C PHE A 214 -6.38 2.28 -10.45
N VAL A 215 -7.61 2.67 -10.82
CA VAL A 215 -8.86 1.91 -10.69
C VAL A 215 -9.23 1.64 -9.24
N SER A 216 -8.45 0.84 -8.54
CA SER A 216 -8.80 0.28 -7.24
C SER A 216 -8.20 1.01 -6.05
N ASP A 217 -7.34 2.02 -6.23
CA ASP A 217 -6.68 2.66 -5.10
C ASP A 217 -7.67 3.30 -4.11
N THR A 218 -7.34 3.18 -2.83
CA THR A 218 -8.17 3.69 -1.73
C THR A 218 -8.15 5.22 -1.67
N THR A 219 -9.31 5.82 -1.88
CA THR A 219 -9.60 7.21 -1.52
C THR A 219 -10.21 7.31 -0.12
N LYS A 220 -10.38 8.54 0.39
CA LYS A 220 -11.05 8.78 1.68
C LYS A 220 -12.50 8.30 1.67
N HIS A 221 -13.17 8.38 0.52
CA HIS A 221 -14.52 7.87 0.36
C HIS A 221 -14.55 6.36 0.56
N ASP A 222 -13.67 5.62 -0.11
CA ASP A 222 -13.58 4.16 -0.02
C ASP A 222 -13.29 3.70 1.41
N PHE A 223 -12.32 4.33 2.07
CA PHE A 223 -11.95 4.04 3.45
C PHE A 223 -13.15 4.16 4.39
N ASN A 224 -13.86 5.29 4.33
CA ASN A 224 -15.04 5.52 5.16
C ASN A 224 -16.20 4.61 4.80
N TRP A 225 -16.39 4.32 3.50
CA TRP A 225 -17.42 3.40 3.03
C TRP A 225 -17.19 2.00 3.58
N THR A 226 -15.97 1.47 3.49
CA THR A 226 -15.59 0.15 4.02
C THR A 226 -15.88 0.03 5.51
N LEU A 227 -15.53 1.05 6.31
CA LEU A 227 -15.83 1.04 7.76
C LEU A 227 -17.33 0.99 8.05
N LYS A 228 -18.12 1.81 7.32
CA LYS A 228 -19.59 1.81 7.45
C LYS A 228 -20.21 0.47 7.07
N GLN A 229 -19.70 -0.18 6.00
CA GLN A 229 -20.18 -1.51 5.60
C GLN A 229 -19.89 -2.56 6.67
N LEU A 230 -18.68 -2.55 7.25
CA LEU A 230 -18.35 -3.47 8.34
C LEU A 230 -19.24 -3.26 9.56
N GLN A 231 -19.44 -2.02 9.99
CA GLN A 231 -20.31 -1.70 11.13
C GLN A 231 -21.74 -2.20 10.94
N SER A 232 -22.26 -2.03 9.72
CA SER A 232 -23.63 -2.40 9.34
C SER A 232 -23.77 -3.90 9.01
N ALA A 233 -22.68 -4.66 9.03
CA ALA A 233 -22.71 -6.08 8.70
C ALA A 233 -23.50 -6.87 9.76
N ASN A 234 -24.34 -7.80 9.31
CA ASN A 234 -25.06 -8.73 10.20
C ASN A 234 -24.15 -9.80 10.83
N HIS A 235 -22.88 -9.90 10.39
CA HIS A 235 -21.91 -10.83 10.95
C HIS A 235 -21.21 -10.22 12.17
N MET A 236 -21.28 -10.91 13.31
CA MET A 236 -20.82 -10.43 14.62
C MET A 236 -19.39 -9.87 14.60
N TRP A 237 -18.43 -10.62 14.03
CA TRP A 237 -17.03 -10.21 14.05
C TRP A 237 -16.70 -9.09 13.06
N MET A 238 -17.43 -8.98 11.95
CA MET A 238 -17.26 -7.86 11.02
C MET A 238 -17.77 -6.56 11.65
N SER A 239 -18.97 -6.59 12.23
CA SER A 239 -19.54 -5.45 12.94
C SER A 239 -18.67 -5.03 14.12
N ARG A 240 -18.13 -6.01 14.87
CA ARG A 240 -17.18 -5.74 15.96
C ARG A 240 -15.89 -5.06 15.47
N CYS A 241 -15.30 -5.52 14.37
CA CYS A 241 -14.17 -4.85 13.75
C CYS A 241 -14.52 -3.42 13.33
N GLY A 242 -15.61 -3.22 12.58
CA GLY A 242 -16.04 -1.90 12.12
C GLY A 242 -16.30 -0.90 13.25
N MET A 243 -16.92 -1.35 14.35
CA MET A 243 -17.13 -0.52 15.55
C MET A 243 -15.81 -0.16 16.24
N ASN A 244 -14.91 -1.14 16.40
CA ASN A 244 -13.60 -0.91 17.04
C ASN A 244 -12.74 0.05 16.23
N TRP A 245 -12.71 -0.12 14.91
CA TRP A 245 -11.89 0.67 13.98
C TRP A 245 -12.34 2.12 13.92
N GLU A 246 -13.66 2.38 13.87
CA GLU A 246 -14.14 3.75 14.00
C GLU A 246 -13.92 4.32 15.41
N GLY A 247 -13.96 3.47 16.44
CA GLY A 247 -13.53 3.85 17.78
C GLY A 247 -12.07 4.31 17.84
N ASN A 248 -11.17 3.67 17.10
CA ASN A 248 -9.76 4.06 17.01
C ASN A 248 -9.59 5.41 16.30
N LEU A 249 -10.36 5.67 15.24
CA LEU A 249 -10.38 6.97 14.56
C LEU A 249 -10.85 8.09 15.49
N LYS A 250 -11.96 7.87 16.21
CA LYS A 250 -12.51 8.86 17.15
C LYS A 250 -11.57 9.18 18.31
N LYS A 251 -10.72 8.23 18.70
CA LYS A 251 -9.73 8.39 19.77
C LYS A 251 -8.40 8.98 19.29
N GLY A 252 -8.21 9.14 17.98
CA GLY A 252 -6.93 9.55 17.40
C GLY A 252 -5.85 8.46 17.43
N VAL A 253 -6.20 7.22 17.80
CA VAL A 253 -5.29 6.06 17.68
C VAL A 253 -5.05 5.77 16.21
N TRP A 254 -6.09 5.91 15.40
CA TRP A 254 -5.98 5.87 13.95
C TRP A 254 -6.24 7.26 13.37
N VAL A 255 -5.50 7.63 12.34
CA VAL A 255 -5.68 8.90 11.62
C VAL A 255 -5.64 8.63 10.13
N TYR A 256 -6.57 9.20 9.36
CA TYR A 256 -6.55 9.14 7.91
C TYR A 256 -6.08 10.48 7.34
N HIS A 257 -5.12 10.41 6.42
CA HIS A 257 -4.59 11.53 5.65
C HIS A 257 -4.81 11.27 4.16
N ASP A 258 -5.04 12.34 3.43
CA ASP A 258 -4.87 12.41 1.98
C ASP A 258 -3.95 13.59 1.68
N HIS A 259 -3.14 13.46 0.64
CA HIS A 259 -2.22 14.50 0.20
C HIS A 259 -2.01 14.39 -1.30
N MET A 260 -2.09 15.52 -2.02
CA MET A 260 -2.06 15.53 -3.49
C MET A 260 -0.82 14.84 -4.07
N PHE A 261 0.30 14.87 -3.35
CA PHE A 261 1.55 14.22 -3.76
C PHE A 261 1.38 12.73 -4.08
N TRP A 262 0.50 12.01 -3.39
CA TRP A 262 0.26 10.59 -3.66
C TRP A 262 -0.29 10.34 -5.07
N THR A 263 -1.02 11.32 -5.62
CA THR A 263 -1.61 11.30 -6.97
C THR A 263 -0.88 12.21 -7.96
N LEU A 264 0.31 12.70 -7.61
CA LEU A 264 1.21 13.37 -8.57
C LEU A 264 2.06 12.34 -9.34
N PRO A 265 2.65 12.69 -10.50
CA PRO A 265 3.49 11.76 -11.28
C PRO A 265 4.92 11.63 -10.75
N HIS A 266 5.22 12.32 -9.65
CA HIS A 266 6.55 12.46 -9.09
C HIS A 266 7.01 11.16 -8.43
N GLU A 267 8.30 10.86 -8.59
CA GLU A 267 9.00 9.85 -7.78
C GLU A 267 9.08 10.31 -6.32
N PHE A 268 9.09 9.38 -5.36
CA PHE A 268 9.13 9.74 -3.94
C PHE A 268 10.43 10.44 -3.53
N SER A 269 11.53 10.19 -4.24
CA SER A 269 12.81 10.92 -4.11
C SER A 269 12.68 12.44 -4.23
N SER A 270 11.64 12.94 -4.91
CA SER A 270 11.39 14.37 -5.07
C SER A 270 10.48 14.98 -3.98
N MET A 271 9.93 14.17 -3.06
CA MET A 271 8.94 14.60 -2.08
C MET A 271 9.45 15.74 -1.19
N ALA A 272 10.71 15.68 -0.74
CA ALA A 272 11.30 16.73 0.09
C ALA A 272 11.33 18.12 -0.60
N GLN A 273 11.28 18.17 -1.93
CA GLN A 273 11.25 19.41 -2.70
C GLN A 273 9.83 19.82 -3.08
N VAL A 274 9.00 18.86 -3.48
CA VAL A 274 7.66 19.10 -4.06
C VAL A 274 6.58 19.19 -2.99
N ALA A 275 6.71 18.42 -1.90
CA ALA A 275 5.78 18.35 -0.78
C ALA A 275 6.57 18.28 0.55
N PRO A 276 7.33 19.35 0.90
CA PRO A 276 8.19 19.35 2.08
C PRO A 276 7.42 19.17 3.40
N ASP A 277 6.16 19.61 3.43
CA ASP A 277 5.23 19.41 4.54
C ASP A 277 4.89 17.93 4.73
N LEU A 278 4.55 17.21 3.67
CA LEU A 278 4.33 15.76 3.72
C LEU A 278 5.62 15.02 4.11
N TYR A 279 6.77 15.40 3.56
CA TYR A 279 8.05 14.78 3.92
C TYR A 279 8.34 14.96 5.41
N ALA A 280 8.20 16.17 5.94
CA ALA A 280 8.36 16.47 7.37
C ALA A 280 7.36 15.73 8.25
N GLU A 281 6.14 15.50 7.75
CA GLU A 281 5.14 14.69 8.44
C GLU A 281 5.55 13.22 8.52
N LEU A 282 6.05 12.64 7.42
CA LEU A 282 6.56 11.28 7.38
C LEU A 282 7.82 11.08 8.24
N GLN A 283 8.63 12.12 8.44
CA GLN A 283 9.80 12.07 9.34
C GLN A 283 9.44 11.83 10.81
N LYS A 284 8.16 12.01 11.20
CA LYS A 284 7.67 11.71 12.56
C LYS A 284 7.38 10.21 12.76
N SER A 285 7.39 9.42 11.69
CA SER A 285 7.05 8.00 11.74
C SER A 285 8.15 7.20 12.41
N SER A 286 7.77 6.21 13.23
CA SER A 286 8.71 5.18 13.68
C SER A 286 8.99 4.17 12.56
N VAL A 287 8.00 3.91 11.72
CA VAL A 287 8.14 3.17 10.46
C VAL A 287 7.03 3.54 9.47
N ILE A 288 7.34 3.50 8.18
CA ILE A 288 6.39 3.70 7.08
C ILE A 288 6.25 2.41 6.28
N ILE A 289 5.03 1.91 6.13
CA ILE A 289 4.69 0.73 5.34
C ILE A 289 4.08 1.18 4.01
N PHE A 290 4.74 0.85 2.90
CA PHE A 290 4.26 1.10 1.55
C PHE A 290 3.60 -0.16 0.99
N LYS A 291 2.33 -0.07 0.61
CA LYS A 291 1.57 -1.19 0.03
C LYS A 291 1.65 -1.19 -1.49
N GLY A 292 1.78 -2.37 -2.08
CA GLY A 292 1.50 -2.55 -3.50
C GLY A 292 2.60 -2.11 -4.47
N ASP A 293 2.31 -2.29 -5.75
CA ASP A 293 3.29 -2.18 -6.84
C ASP A 293 3.59 -0.73 -7.23
N LEU A 294 2.57 0.12 -7.33
CA LEU A 294 2.76 1.53 -7.69
C LEU A 294 3.61 2.28 -6.66
N ASN A 295 3.39 2.04 -5.37
CA ASN A 295 4.21 2.63 -4.32
C ASN A 295 5.68 2.18 -4.45
N TYR A 296 5.95 0.91 -4.76
CA TYR A 296 7.32 0.44 -4.98
C TYR A 296 7.97 1.06 -6.21
N ARG A 297 7.22 1.19 -7.31
CA ARG A 297 7.69 1.88 -8.52
C ARG A 297 8.03 3.34 -8.22
N LYS A 298 7.19 4.05 -7.45
CA LYS A 298 7.48 5.43 -7.01
C LYS A 298 8.65 5.53 -6.02
N LEU A 299 8.84 4.55 -5.14
CA LEU A 299 10.01 4.44 -4.26
C LEU A 299 11.32 4.29 -5.05
N THR A 300 11.29 3.50 -6.12
CA THR A 300 12.48 3.13 -6.91
C THR A 300 12.60 3.92 -8.23
N GLY A 301 11.72 4.90 -8.44
CA GLY A 301 11.69 5.78 -9.60
C GLY A 301 11.29 5.12 -10.92
N ASP A 302 10.73 3.91 -10.90
CA ASP A 302 10.31 3.14 -12.10
C ASP A 302 11.45 3.01 -13.12
N ARG A 303 12.69 2.82 -12.64
CA ARG A 303 13.92 2.75 -13.45
C ARG A 303 14.36 1.32 -13.70
N LYS A 304 15.14 1.13 -14.77
CA LYS A 304 15.79 -0.15 -15.12
C LYS A 304 17.03 -0.40 -14.26
N TRP A 305 16.81 -0.63 -12.97
CA TRP A 305 17.88 -1.03 -12.05
C TRP A 305 18.30 -2.47 -12.31
N GLU A 306 19.59 -2.78 -12.10
CA GLU A 306 20.05 -4.16 -12.01
C GLU A 306 19.46 -4.82 -10.75
N PHE A 307 19.14 -6.12 -10.81
CA PHE A 307 18.47 -6.84 -9.73
C PHE A 307 19.18 -6.77 -8.37
N THR A 308 20.50 -6.66 -8.40
CA THR A 308 21.36 -6.66 -7.21
C THR A 308 21.61 -5.27 -6.62
N VAL A 309 21.12 -4.19 -7.26
CA VAL A 309 21.23 -2.83 -6.71
C VAL A 309 20.61 -2.83 -5.31
N PRO A 310 21.31 -2.32 -4.27
CA PRO A 310 20.73 -2.27 -2.92
C PRO A 310 19.45 -1.43 -2.89
N PHE A 311 18.44 -1.88 -2.13
CA PHE A 311 17.18 -1.13 -2.00
C PHE A 311 17.41 0.30 -1.52
N HIS A 312 18.29 0.48 -0.53
CA HIS A 312 18.73 1.79 -0.05
C HIS A 312 19.20 2.73 -1.17
N GLN A 313 19.97 2.22 -2.14
CA GLN A 313 20.43 3.00 -3.27
C GLN A 313 19.28 3.35 -4.23
N ALA A 314 18.38 2.39 -4.49
CA ALA A 314 17.25 2.59 -5.39
C ALA A 314 16.22 3.60 -4.86
N LEU A 315 16.12 3.78 -3.54
CA LEU A 315 15.29 4.81 -2.90
C LEU A 315 15.72 6.24 -3.25
N ASN A 316 16.93 6.42 -3.79
CA ASN A 316 17.42 7.69 -4.31
C ASN A 316 17.21 8.87 -3.33
N LYS A 317 17.75 8.73 -2.11
CA LYS A 317 17.69 9.72 -1.01
C LYS A 317 16.32 9.87 -0.34
N PHE A 318 15.34 9.05 -0.68
CA PHE A 318 14.06 9.01 0.03
C PHE A 318 14.16 8.18 1.33
N HIS A 319 14.62 8.82 2.41
CA HIS A 319 14.72 8.19 3.74
C HIS A 319 14.08 9.08 4.84
N PRO A 320 12.76 9.39 4.76
CA PRO A 320 12.11 10.20 5.80
C PRO A 320 12.12 9.52 7.17
N ALA A 321 11.96 8.20 7.21
CA ALA A 321 11.98 7.34 8.39
C ALA A 321 12.31 5.91 7.94
N PRO A 322 12.55 4.95 8.87
CA PRO A 322 12.57 3.53 8.50
C PRO A 322 11.32 3.18 7.69
N LEU A 323 11.48 2.41 6.63
CA LEU A 323 10.39 2.05 5.75
C LEU A 323 10.42 0.59 5.33
N CYS A 324 9.25 0.06 5.00
CA CYS A 324 9.06 -1.29 4.52
C CYS A 324 8.11 -1.26 3.32
N SER A 325 8.50 -1.88 2.21
CA SER A 325 7.58 -2.13 1.11
C SER A 325 7.02 -3.55 1.21
N ILE A 326 5.70 -3.65 1.18
CA ILE A 326 4.95 -4.90 1.11
C ILE A 326 4.27 -4.94 -0.25
N ARG A 327 4.84 -5.72 -1.19
CA ARG A 327 4.48 -5.65 -2.61
C ARG A 327 4.34 -7.04 -3.21
N THR A 328 3.27 -7.24 -3.99
CA THR A 328 3.23 -8.27 -5.04
C THR A 328 3.75 -7.70 -6.35
N LEU A 329 4.58 -8.45 -7.07
CA LEU A 329 5.27 -7.94 -8.26
C LEU A 329 4.31 -7.86 -9.45
N LYS A 330 4.08 -6.65 -9.98
CA LYS A 330 3.23 -6.37 -11.15
C LYS A 330 3.92 -5.45 -12.18
N ALA A 331 5.24 -5.30 -12.09
CA ALA A 331 6.04 -4.44 -12.95
C ALA A 331 7.50 -4.94 -13.05
N GLU A 332 8.12 -4.71 -14.20
CA GLU A 332 9.49 -5.11 -14.56
C GLU A 332 10.59 -4.29 -13.82
N ILE A 333 10.48 -4.24 -12.49
CA ILE A 333 11.42 -3.57 -11.60
C ILE A 333 11.49 -4.35 -10.30
N GLN A 334 12.68 -4.77 -9.91
CA GLN A 334 12.95 -5.39 -8.61
C GLN A 334 14.42 -5.16 -8.27
N VAL A 335 14.71 -4.73 -7.06
CA VAL A 335 16.08 -4.47 -6.57
C VAL A 335 16.36 -5.25 -5.28
N GLY A 336 17.61 -5.29 -4.86
CA GLY A 336 18.04 -5.95 -3.62
C GLY A 336 17.89 -7.48 -3.63
N LEU A 337 17.88 -8.11 -4.81
CA LEU A 337 17.95 -9.56 -4.92
C LEU A 337 19.37 -10.08 -4.70
N LYS A 338 19.49 -11.36 -4.37
CA LYS A 338 20.79 -12.04 -4.33
C LYS A 338 21.36 -12.18 -5.75
N PRO A 339 22.68 -12.15 -5.93
CA PRO A 339 23.29 -12.40 -7.24
C PRO A 339 22.78 -13.71 -7.87
N GLY A 340 22.29 -13.66 -9.11
CA GLY A 340 21.77 -14.80 -9.85
C GLY A 340 20.29 -15.14 -9.59
N GLN A 341 19.65 -14.57 -8.56
CA GLN A 341 18.26 -14.89 -8.22
C GLN A 341 17.28 -14.38 -9.28
N GLY A 342 17.42 -13.13 -9.72
CA GLY A 342 16.54 -12.54 -10.73
C GLY A 342 16.75 -13.16 -12.12
N GLU A 343 18.01 -13.46 -12.48
CA GLU A 343 18.39 -14.11 -13.73
C GLU A 343 17.87 -15.55 -13.82
N GLN A 344 17.93 -16.29 -12.71
CA GLN A 344 17.36 -17.64 -12.63
C GLN A 344 15.84 -17.61 -12.83
N LEU A 345 15.13 -16.69 -12.15
CA LEU A 345 13.68 -16.53 -12.30
C LEU A 345 13.30 -16.15 -13.72
N ALA A 346 14.01 -15.20 -14.33
CA ALA A 346 13.80 -14.79 -15.72
C ALA A 346 13.99 -15.94 -16.72
N THR A 347 14.87 -16.90 -16.42
CA THR A 347 15.07 -18.10 -17.24
C THR A 347 13.95 -19.12 -17.06
N SER A 348 13.44 -19.29 -15.83
CA SER A 348 12.39 -20.28 -15.53
C SER A 348 10.97 -19.82 -15.83
N GLU A 349 10.68 -18.52 -15.69
CA GLU A 349 9.35 -17.95 -15.78
C GLU A 349 9.44 -16.51 -16.29
N SER A 350 9.17 -16.28 -17.57
CA SER A 350 9.39 -14.97 -18.21
C SER A 350 8.58 -13.83 -17.62
N GLU A 351 7.42 -14.13 -17.01
CA GLU A 351 6.47 -13.13 -16.48
C GLU A 351 6.51 -13.00 -14.95
N TRP A 352 7.54 -13.54 -14.29
CA TRP A 352 7.64 -13.60 -12.82
C TRP A 352 7.52 -12.23 -12.12
N MET A 353 7.87 -11.13 -12.80
CA MET A 353 7.77 -9.77 -12.27
C MET A 353 6.41 -9.10 -12.47
N ILE A 354 5.56 -9.62 -13.35
CA ILE A 354 4.34 -8.93 -13.80
C ILE A 354 3.05 -9.68 -13.51
N ASN A 355 3.13 -10.94 -13.10
CA ASN A 355 1.97 -11.80 -12.90
C ASN A 355 1.41 -11.82 -11.46
N GLY A 356 1.99 -11.05 -10.52
CA GLY A 356 1.54 -10.99 -9.13
C GLY A 356 1.80 -12.26 -8.31
N LYS A 357 2.53 -13.24 -8.85
CA LYS A 357 2.83 -14.52 -8.18
C LYS A 357 3.83 -14.35 -7.04
N TYR A 358 4.81 -13.49 -7.22
CA TYR A 358 5.87 -13.25 -6.25
C TYR A 358 5.59 -12.03 -5.38
N GLY A 359 6.09 -12.06 -4.15
CA GLY A 359 5.96 -10.98 -3.19
C GLY A 359 7.29 -10.62 -2.55
N ILE A 360 7.36 -9.43 -1.98
CA ILE A 360 8.47 -8.97 -1.15
C ILE A 360 7.96 -8.26 0.09
N ILE A 361 8.73 -8.39 1.16
CA ILE A 361 8.69 -7.55 2.35
C ILE A 361 10.11 -7.02 2.48
N GLN A 362 10.35 -5.82 1.94
CA GLN A 362 11.69 -5.26 1.78
C GLN A 362 11.85 -4.01 2.64
N PHE A 363 12.86 -3.99 3.51
CA PHE A 363 13.01 -2.99 4.57
C PHE A 363 14.27 -2.13 4.37
N ASP A 364 14.18 -0.84 4.70
CA ASP A 364 15.32 0.08 4.83
C ASP A 364 15.17 0.91 6.12
N ALA A 365 16.27 1.07 6.86
CA ALA A 365 16.32 1.90 8.07
C ALA A 365 17.60 2.74 8.15
N SER A 366 18.28 2.91 7.03
CA SER A 366 19.56 3.62 6.97
C SER A 366 19.28 5.12 7.09
N VAL A 367 19.75 5.73 8.19
CA VAL A 367 19.76 7.19 8.43
C VAL A 367 21.04 7.79 7.87
#